data_AF-A0A954P4D5-F1
#
_entry.id   AF-A0A954P4D5-F1
#
_cell.length_a   1.000
_cell.length_b   1.000
_cell.length_c   1.000
_cell.angle_alpha   90.00
_cell.angle_beta   90.00
_cell.angle_gamma   90.00
#
_symmetry.space_group_name_H-M   'P 1'
#
loop_
_entity.id
_entity.type
_entity.pdbx_description
1 polymer ?
#
loop_
_entity_poly.entity_id
_entity_poly.type
_entity_poly.pdbx_seq_one_letter_code
_entity_poly.pdbx_strand_id
1 'polypeptide(L)'
;MTEQPYLLQLGTRLAAGLAGMEPERRERHRQFVLSQQMPDGGFRGREGDSDLYYTAFAVRCLMMLGGLRPDEASKLFDWLNQQKYQRLSVVDLVSWLYAGLMVQISGGGDLFAGAEPTWPDEIAATLETTRTADGGYARTTEGAAGSTYHSFMVVLACELIGRKIPQPNRLIQFLYDRQRDDGGFVEIAPMRRSGTNPTAAAVALLRMLGGLDDDLPGDVRAFLKEVRSADGGFSANTRIPFPDGLSSFTALLTCQDLNLSGLINPRQLLQFVTHPEEGLEFPTGGFRGAAWDNTADVEYTFYGLGLLALLDAEQTG
;
A
#
# COMPACT_ATOMS: atom_id res chain seq x y z
N MET A 1 15.83 -5.60 -19.61
CA MET A 1 14.40 -5.43 -19.28
C MET A 1 14.36 -4.69 -17.97
N THR A 2 13.88 -3.45 -17.95
CA THR A 2 13.59 -2.75 -16.70
C THR A 2 12.45 -3.49 -16.02
N GLU A 3 12.64 -3.91 -14.77
CA GLU A 3 11.56 -4.47 -13.96
C GLU A 3 10.41 -3.44 -13.87
N GLN A 4 9.18 -3.93 -13.92
CA GLN A 4 7.98 -3.11 -13.79
C GLN A 4 7.93 -2.49 -12.37
N PRO A 5 7.49 -1.23 -12.17
CA PRO A 5 7.36 -0.63 -10.84
C PRO A 5 6.59 -1.50 -9.84
N TYR A 6 7.01 -1.51 -8.56
CA TYR A 6 6.43 -2.34 -7.49
C TYR A 6 4.91 -2.21 -7.38
N LEU A 7 4.39 -0.97 -7.38
CA LEU A 7 2.94 -0.74 -7.26
C LEU A 7 2.14 -1.33 -8.43
N LEU A 8 2.71 -1.37 -9.63
CA LEU A 8 2.06 -1.98 -10.78
C LEU A 8 2.11 -3.51 -10.69
N GLN A 9 3.24 -4.08 -10.28
CA GLN A 9 3.35 -5.52 -10.03
C GLN A 9 2.32 -5.98 -8.98
N LEU A 10 2.23 -5.27 -7.86
CA LEU A 10 1.25 -5.53 -6.81
C LEU A 10 -0.18 -5.38 -7.35
N GLY A 11 -0.48 -4.30 -8.06
CA GLY A 11 -1.81 -4.09 -8.67
C GLY A 11 -2.22 -5.23 -9.60
N THR A 12 -1.32 -5.69 -10.48
CA THR A 12 -1.57 -6.84 -11.38
C THR A 12 -1.81 -8.13 -10.60
N ARG A 13 -0.99 -8.41 -9.57
CA ARG A 13 -1.15 -9.59 -8.71
C ARG A 13 -2.50 -9.60 -8.01
N LEU A 14 -2.91 -8.48 -7.41
CA LEU A 14 -4.18 -8.39 -6.70
C LEU A 14 -5.38 -8.48 -7.66
N ALA A 15 -5.31 -7.84 -8.83
CA ALA A 15 -6.36 -7.97 -9.84
C ALA A 15 -6.51 -9.42 -10.34
N ALA A 16 -5.40 -10.14 -10.54
CA ALA A 16 -5.41 -11.54 -10.92
C ALA A 16 -6.04 -12.43 -9.84
N GLY A 17 -5.69 -12.22 -8.56
CA GLY A 17 -6.27 -12.94 -7.43
C GLY A 17 -7.77 -12.68 -7.21
N LEU A 18 -8.35 -11.64 -7.85
CA LEU A 18 -9.79 -11.39 -7.81
C LEU A 18 -10.51 -11.75 -9.11
N ALA A 19 -9.83 -12.34 -10.09
CA ALA A 19 -10.41 -12.68 -11.38
C ALA A 19 -11.62 -13.63 -11.24
N GLY A 20 -11.56 -14.57 -10.29
CA GLY A 20 -12.62 -15.53 -9.98
C GLY A 20 -13.72 -15.00 -9.04
N MET A 21 -13.66 -13.75 -8.58
CA MET A 21 -14.69 -13.20 -7.69
C MET A 21 -16.06 -13.18 -8.38
N GLU A 22 -17.09 -13.66 -7.66
CA GLU A 22 -18.49 -13.63 -8.11
C GLU A 22 -18.91 -12.24 -8.62
N PRO A 23 -19.54 -12.14 -9.82
CA PRO A 23 -19.85 -10.86 -10.45
C PRO A 23 -20.69 -9.92 -9.57
N GLU A 24 -21.67 -10.44 -8.84
CA GLU A 24 -22.52 -9.64 -7.95
C GLU A 24 -21.74 -9.07 -6.76
N ARG A 25 -20.77 -9.83 -6.23
CA ARG A 25 -19.89 -9.37 -5.15
C ARG A 25 -18.93 -8.30 -5.65
N ARG A 26 -18.33 -8.52 -6.83
CA ARG A 26 -17.46 -7.54 -7.49
C ARG A 26 -18.19 -6.22 -7.71
N GLU A 27 -19.39 -6.27 -8.31
CA GLU A 27 -20.17 -5.07 -8.59
C GLU A 27 -20.59 -4.35 -7.31
N ARG A 28 -20.94 -5.08 -6.26
CA ARG A 28 -21.28 -4.49 -4.95
C ARG A 28 -20.12 -3.68 -4.35
N HIS A 29 -18.89 -4.23 -4.32
CA HIS A 29 -17.74 -3.45 -3.85
C HIS A 29 -17.42 -2.28 -4.77
N ARG A 30 -17.59 -2.47 -6.09
CA ARG A 30 -17.34 -1.41 -7.07
C ARG A 30 -18.30 -0.24 -6.86
N GLN A 31 -19.59 -0.51 -6.68
CA GLN A 31 -20.61 0.50 -6.41
C GLN A 31 -20.37 1.20 -5.07
N PHE A 32 -19.94 0.46 -4.04
CA PHE A 32 -19.51 1.09 -2.80
C PHE A 32 -18.38 2.10 -3.05
N VAL A 33 -17.30 1.72 -3.75
CA VAL A 33 -16.17 2.62 -4.02
C VAL A 33 -16.63 3.84 -4.80
N LEU A 34 -17.38 3.67 -5.88
CA LEU A 34 -17.93 4.77 -6.69
C LEU A 34 -18.82 5.72 -5.88
N SER A 35 -19.58 5.20 -4.91
CA SER A 35 -20.42 6.04 -4.03
C SER A 35 -19.62 6.98 -3.13
N GLN A 36 -18.30 6.78 -3.03
CA GLN A 36 -17.38 7.66 -2.31
C GLN A 36 -16.77 8.75 -3.21
N GLN A 37 -17.03 8.73 -4.53
CA GLN A 37 -16.60 9.81 -5.43
C GLN A 37 -17.44 11.07 -5.17
N MET A 38 -16.75 12.18 -5.00
CA MET A 38 -17.34 13.50 -4.77
C MET A 38 -17.63 14.21 -6.10
N PRO A 39 -18.50 15.25 -6.10
CA PRO A 39 -18.84 15.98 -7.32
C PRO A 39 -17.65 16.64 -8.04
N ASP A 40 -16.56 16.90 -7.32
CA ASP A 40 -15.33 17.48 -7.88
C ASP A 40 -14.46 16.44 -8.61
N GLY A 41 -14.77 15.14 -8.51
CA GLY A 41 -14.09 14.03 -9.18
C GLY A 41 -13.16 13.22 -8.26
N GLY A 42 -12.71 13.79 -7.14
CA GLY A 42 -11.92 13.09 -6.13
C GLY A 42 -12.77 12.12 -5.30
N PHE A 43 -12.12 11.28 -4.48
CA PHE A 43 -12.81 10.39 -3.54
C PHE A 43 -12.58 10.86 -2.11
N ARG A 44 -13.64 10.78 -1.31
CA ARG A 44 -13.60 11.25 0.07
C ARG A 44 -12.89 10.28 1.01
N GLY A 45 -12.23 10.85 2.01
CA GLY A 45 -11.82 10.14 3.21
C GLY A 45 -12.91 10.14 4.29
N ARG A 46 -12.53 9.74 5.52
CA ARG A 46 -13.43 9.76 6.68
C ARG A 46 -13.86 11.17 7.10
N GLU A 47 -13.08 12.19 6.75
CA GLU A 47 -13.39 13.60 7.03
C GLU A 47 -14.38 14.21 6.02
N GLY A 48 -14.70 13.49 4.94
CA GLY A 48 -15.80 13.81 4.03
C GLY A 48 -15.42 14.56 2.76
N ASP A 49 -14.30 15.28 2.75
CA ASP A 49 -13.78 15.97 1.56
C ASP A 49 -12.92 15.03 0.71
N SER A 50 -12.80 15.36 -0.59
CA SER A 50 -11.90 14.69 -1.53
C SER A 50 -10.45 14.79 -1.06
N ASP A 51 -9.77 13.66 -1.02
CA ASP A 51 -8.40 13.55 -0.52
C ASP A 51 -7.54 12.69 -1.48
N LEU A 52 -6.27 13.06 -1.68
CA LEU A 52 -5.39 12.38 -2.63
C LEU A 52 -5.07 10.95 -2.20
N TYR A 53 -4.82 10.74 -0.91
CA TYR A 53 -4.51 9.43 -0.33
C TYR A 53 -5.70 8.48 -0.51
N TYR A 54 -6.91 8.89 -0.13
CA TYR A 54 -8.13 8.09 -0.32
C TYR A 54 -8.49 7.92 -1.80
N THR A 55 -8.27 8.93 -2.64
CA THR A 55 -8.45 8.82 -4.11
C THR A 55 -7.56 7.74 -4.70
N ALA A 56 -6.29 7.64 -4.29
CA ALA A 56 -5.42 6.59 -4.79
C ALA A 56 -5.88 5.18 -4.33
N PHE A 57 -6.42 5.02 -3.12
CA PHE A 57 -7.03 3.75 -2.71
C PHE A 57 -8.30 3.40 -3.48
N ALA A 58 -9.15 4.38 -3.74
CA ALA A 58 -10.33 4.17 -4.57
C ALA A 58 -9.94 3.71 -5.98
N VAL A 59 -8.95 4.38 -6.60
CA VAL A 59 -8.42 3.99 -7.90
C VAL A 59 -7.85 2.56 -7.86
N ARG A 60 -7.05 2.20 -6.83
CA ARG A 60 -6.55 0.83 -6.66
C ARG A 60 -7.69 -0.19 -6.58
N CYS A 61 -8.74 0.09 -5.81
CA CYS A 61 -9.94 -0.75 -5.74
C CYS A 61 -10.58 -0.91 -7.12
N LEU A 62 -10.81 0.19 -7.85
CA LEU A 62 -11.45 0.14 -9.17
C LEU A 62 -10.61 -0.65 -10.18
N MET A 63 -9.29 -0.52 -10.14
CA MET A 63 -8.39 -1.32 -10.98
C MET A 63 -8.49 -2.82 -10.69
N MET A 64 -8.63 -3.21 -9.42
CA MET A 64 -8.88 -4.61 -9.04
C MET A 64 -10.29 -5.11 -9.42
N LEU A 65 -11.26 -4.20 -9.52
CA LEU A 65 -12.69 -4.50 -9.74
C LEU A 65 -13.13 -4.29 -11.21
N GLY A 66 -12.19 -4.40 -12.16
CA GLY A 66 -12.47 -4.34 -13.60
C GLY A 66 -12.03 -3.06 -14.30
N GLY A 67 -11.24 -2.22 -13.66
CA GLY A 67 -10.66 -1.01 -14.25
C GLY A 67 -11.55 0.23 -14.16
N LEU A 68 -10.94 1.38 -14.45
CA LEU A 68 -11.65 2.64 -14.64
C LEU A 68 -12.31 2.66 -16.02
N ARG A 69 -13.56 3.13 -16.06
CA ARG A 69 -14.28 3.43 -17.31
C ARG A 69 -13.85 4.81 -17.82
N PRO A 70 -13.99 5.10 -19.14
CA PRO A 70 -13.55 6.38 -19.70
C PRO A 70 -14.14 7.63 -19.02
N ASP A 71 -15.42 7.58 -18.64
CA ASP A 71 -16.10 8.68 -17.94
C ASP A 71 -15.61 8.86 -16.50
N GLU A 72 -15.32 7.76 -15.80
CA GLU A 72 -14.70 7.78 -14.46
C GLU A 72 -13.27 8.33 -14.51
N ALA A 73 -12.49 7.91 -15.51
CA ALA A 73 -11.13 8.40 -15.75
C ALA A 73 -11.12 9.89 -16.09
N SER A 74 -12.08 10.39 -16.89
CA SER A 74 -12.19 11.80 -17.22
C SER A 74 -12.45 12.67 -15.98
N LYS A 75 -13.40 12.28 -15.11
CA LYS A 75 -13.68 13.02 -13.87
C LYS A 75 -12.48 13.06 -12.93
N LEU A 76 -11.81 11.92 -12.78
CA LEU A 76 -10.58 11.81 -12.00
C LEU A 76 -9.46 12.69 -12.57
N PHE A 77 -9.29 12.68 -13.90
CA PHE A 77 -8.31 13.53 -14.57
C PHE A 77 -8.55 15.01 -14.26
N ASP A 78 -9.78 15.49 -14.41
CA ASP A 78 -10.13 16.90 -14.19
C ASP A 78 -9.80 17.37 -12.76
N TRP A 79 -10.03 16.50 -11.77
CA TRP A 79 -9.68 16.79 -10.38
C TRP A 79 -8.17 16.73 -10.11
N LEU A 80 -7.49 15.69 -10.62
CA LEU A 80 -6.04 15.51 -10.45
C LEU A 80 -5.24 16.63 -11.14
N ASN A 81 -5.71 17.13 -12.28
CA ASN A 81 -5.08 18.18 -13.05
C ASN A 81 -5.12 19.56 -12.35
N GLN A 82 -5.97 19.72 -11.33
CA GLN A 82 -6.01 20.94 -10.50
C GLN A 82 -4.94 20.93 -9.39
N GLN A 83 -4.33 19.77 -9.11
CA GLN A 83 -3.35 19.62 -8.04
C GLN A 83 -2.00 20.18 -8.46
N LYS A 84 -1.33 20.85 -7.51
CA LYS A 84 0.02 21.40 -7.72
C LYS A 84 1.04 20.43 -7.14
N TYR A 85 1.50 19.47 -7.94
CA TYR A 85 2.34 18.37 -7.48
C TYR A 85 3.61 18.83 -6.74
N GLN A 86 4.15 20.01 -7.08
CA GLN A 86 5.33 20.60 -6.42
C GLN A 86 5.12 20.99 -4.95
N ARG A 87 3.86 21.04 -4.49
CA ARG A 87 3.49 21.38 -3.10
C ARG A 87 2.98 20.19 -2.31
N LEU A 88 2.89 19.02 -2.95
CA LEU A 88 2.36 17.82 -2.32
C LEU A 88 3.36 17.26 -1.31
N SER A 89 2.83 16.69 -0.23
CA SER A 89 3.64 15.81 0.61
C SER A 89 4.07 14.58 -0.21
N VAL A 90 5.10 13.85 0.21
CA VAL A 90 5.54 12.65 -0.52
C VAL A 90 4.42 11.61 -0.62
N VAL A 91 3.60 11.47 0.41
CA VAL A 91 2.45 10.53 0.42
C VAL A 91 1.42 10.94 -0.62
N ASP A 92 1.08 12.23 -0.68
CA ASP A 92 0.14 12.76 -1.66
C ASP A 92 0.71 12.72 -3.08
N LEU A 93 2.02 12.92 -3.23
CA LEU A 93 2.71 12.82 -4.51
C LEU A 93 2.68 11.39 -5.06
N VAL A 94 2.99 10.38 -4.24
CA VAL A 94 2.86 8.97 -4.65
C VAL A 94 1.42 8.66 -5.05
N SER A 95 0.46 9.15 -4.29
CA SER A 95 -0.97 8.96 -4.53
C SER A 95 -1.40 9.60 -5.86
N TRP A 96 -0.98 10.85 -6.11
CA TRP A 96 -1.24 11.60 -7.32
C TRP A 96 -0.57 10.96 -8.55
N LEU A 97 0.71 10.59 -8.47
CA LEU A 97 1.44 9.92 -9.54
C LEU A 97 0.80 8.58 -9.93
N TYR A 98 0.46 7.76 -8.93
CA TYR A 98 -0.19 6.47 -9.16
C TYR A 98 -1.57 6.66 -9.82
N ALA A 99 -2.41 7.55 -9.27
CA ALA A 99 -3.74 7.80 -9.79
C ALA A 99 -3.69 8.35 -11.23
N GLY A 100 -2.77 9.29 -11.50
CA GLY A 100 -2.54 9.84 -12.84
C GLY A 100 -2.14 8.78 -13.85
N LEU A 101 -1.22 7.89 -13.48
CA LEU A 101 -0.83 6.77 -14.35
C LEU A 101 -2.01 5.84 -14.66
N MET A 102 -2.85 5.51 -13.66
CA MET A 102 -4.02 4.65 -13.87
C MET A 102 -5.08 5.33 -14.75
N VAL A 103 -5.28 6.63 -14.58
CA VAL A 103 -6.15 7.45 -15.45
C VAL A 103 -5.65 7.40 -16.88
N GLN A 104 -4.37 7.63 -17.12
CA GLN A 104 -3.77 7.61 -18.45
C GLN A 104 -3.88 6.22 -19.11
N ILE A 105 -3.57 5.14 -18.38
CA ILE A 105 -3.71 3.75 -18.87
C ILE A 105 -5.17 3.42 -19.23
N SER A 106 -6.12 4.04 -18.53
CA SER A 106 -7.56 3.82 -18.73
C SER A 106 -8.16 4.74 -19.80
N GLY A 107 -7.32 5.41 -20.60
CA GLY A 107 -7.74 6.28 -21.70
C GLY A 107 -8.11 7.71 -21.28
N GLY A 108 -7.81 8.11 -20.05
CA GLY A 108 -7.88 9.49 -19.59
C GLY A 108 -6.69 10.34 -20.08
N GLY A 109 -6.66 11.61 -19.65
CA GLY A 109 -5.59 12.53 -20.01
C GLY A 109 -4.26 12.23 -19.33
N ASP A 110 -3.18 12.75 -19.91
CA ASP A 110 -1.83 12.73 -19.35
C ASP A 110 -1.60 14.00 -18.50
N LEU A 111 -1.39 13.82 -17.18
CA LEU A 111 -1.16 14.91 -16.23
C LEU A 111 0.15 15.68 -16.51
N PHE A 112 1.07 15.10 -17.28
CA PHE A 112 2.34 15.71 -17.66
C PHE A 112 2.40 16.16 -19.12
N ALA A 113 1.29 16.14 -19.87
CA ALA A 113 1.27 16.49 -21.30
C ALA A 113 1.88 17.88 -21.62
N GLY A 114 1.83 18.82 -20.68
CA GLY A 114 2.41 20.17 -20.79
C GLY A 114 3.62 20.43 -19.90
N ALA A 115 4.17 19.41 -19.23
CA ALA A 115 5.33 19.55 -18.36
C ALA A 115 6.64 19.52 -19.16
N GLU A 116 7.65 20.24 -18.67
CA GLU A 116 9.00 20.17 -19.23
C GLU A 116 9.56 18.73 -19.09
N PRO A 117 10.29 18.19 -20.09
CA PRO A 117 10.81 16.81 -20.03
C PRO A 117 11.68 16.48 -18.82
N THR A 118 12.19 17.49 -18.11
CA THR A 118 12.99 17.39 -16.88
C THR A 118 12.16 17.10 -15.62
N TRP A 119 10.84 17.12 -15.70
CA TRP A 119 9.95 16.92 -14.54
C TRP A 119 10.29 15.67 -13.69
N PRO A 120 10.70 14.51 -14.25
CA PRO A 120 11.03 13.36 -13.39
C PRO A 120 12.29 13.60 -12.57
N ASP A 121 13.28 14.29 -13.14
CA ASP A 121 14.53 14.61 -12.46
C ASP A 121 14.32 15.68 -11.39
N GLU A 122 13.43 16.64 -11.62
CA GLU A 122 13.04 17.67 -10.65
C GLU A 122 12.32 17.06 -9.43
N ILE A 123 11.40 16.12 -9.67
CA ILE A 123 10.74 15.38 -8.58
C ILE A 123 11.78 14.56 -7.81
N ALA A 124 12.64 13.80 -8.50
CA ALA A 124 13.68 12.99 -7.85
C ALA A 124 14.64 13.84 -7.01
N ALA A 125 15.07 15.00 -7.52
CA ALA A 125 15.91 15.94 -6.79
C ALA A 125 15.21 16.49 -5.54
N THR A 126 13.91 16.80 -5.64
CA THR A 126 13.10 17.27 -4.50
C THR A 126 12.98 16.19 -3.43
N LEU A 127 12.68 14.94 -3.81
CA LEU A 127 12.63 13.82 -2.87
C LEU A 127 13.98 13.59 -2.18
N GLU A 128 15.08 13.74 -2.91
CA GLU A 128 16.42 13.57 -2.35
C GLU A 128 16.74 14.60 -1.24
N THR A 129 16.09 15.76 -1.24
CA THR A 129 16.27 16.76 -0.17
C THR A 129 15.78 16.29 1.20
N THR A 130 14.96 15.25 1.28
CA THR A 130 14.50 14.68 2.56
C THR A 130 15.36 13.53 3.06
N ARG A 131 16.45 13.17 2.35
CA ARG A 131 17.41 12.17 2.82
C ARG A 131 18.14 12.67 4.06
N THR A 132 18.21 11.84 5.08
CA THR A 132 18.88 12.18 6.34
C THR A 132 20.25 11.51 6.47
N ALA A 133 21.00 11.88 7.52
CA ALA A 133 22.34 11.36 7.77
C ALA A 133 22.35 9.84 7.97
N ASP A 134 21.27 9.27 8.53
CA ASP A 134 21.14 7.83 8.79
C ASP A 134 20.91 6.99 7.52
N GLY A 135 20.73 7.62 6.36
CA GLY A 135 20.56 6.96 5.07
C GLY A 135 19.10 6.77 4.63
N GLY A 136 18.13 6.93 5.55
CA GLY A 136 16.71 6.94 5.25
C GLY A 136 16.20 8.33 4.88
N TYR A 137 14.90 8.42 4.60
CA TYR A 137 14.20 9.66 4.26
C TYR A 137 13.27 10.10 5.37
N ALA A 138 13.30 11.38 5.72
CA ALA A 138 12.41 12.01 6.69
C ALA A 138 11.15 12.56 6.01
N ARG A 139 10.08 12.76 6.80
CA ARG A 139 8.81 13.31 6.31
C ARG A 139 8.94 14.69 5.64
N THR A 140 9.87 15.51 6.14
CA THR A 140 10.14 16.87 5.67
C THR A 140 11.64 17.11 5.65
N THR A 141 12.08 18.16 4.97
CA THR A 141 13.49 18.60 4.90
C THR A 141 14.04 19.05 6.26
N GLU A 142 13.17 19.40 7.21
CA GLU A 142 13.54 19.75 8.58
C GLU A 142 13.72 18.52 9.49
N GLY A 143 13.35 17.33 9.01
CA GLY A 143 13.41 16.10 9.79
C GLY A 143 14.84 15.63 10.03
N ALA A 144 15.19 15.39 11.29
CA ALA A 144 16.53 14.98 11.70
C ALA A 144 16.81 13.48 11.54
N ALA A 145 15.78 12.64 11.33
CA ALA A 145 15.90 11.19 11.29
C ALA A 145 14.97 10.59 10.22
N GLY A 146 15.45 9.51 9.58
CA GLY A 146 14.70 8.77 8.59
C GLY A 146 13.54 7.98 9.20
N SER A 147 12.50 7.77 8.39
CA SER A 147 11.34 6.95 8.70
C SER A 147 11.26 5.79 7.71
N THR A 148 10.95 4.58 8.20
CA THR A 148 10.85 3.38 7.37
C THR A 148 9.74 3.53 6.32
N TYR A 149 8.53 3.92 6.75
CA TYR A 149 7.41 4.15 5.84
C TYR A 149 7.69 5.28 4.85
N HIS A 150 8.28 6.39 5.29
CA HIS A 150 8.54 7.50 4.40
C HIS A 150 9.62 7.18 3.35
N SER A 151 10.65 6.42 3.76
CA SER A 151 11.65 5.91 2.82
C SER A 151 11.01 5.00 1.76
N PHE A 152 10.02 4.18 2.16
CA PHE A 152 9.25 3.36 1.22
C PHE A 152 8.50 4.24 0.22
N MET A 153 7.80 5.28 0.68
CA MET A 153 7.09 6.21 -0.20
C MET A 153 8.01 6.92 -1.19
N VAL A 154 9.21 7.34 -0.77
CA VAL A 154 10.19 7.96 -1.68
C VAL A 154 10.62 7.00 -2.79
N VAL A 155 10.95 5.75 -2.45
CA VAL A 155 11.35 4.76 -3.47
C VAL A 155 10.20 4.47 -4.44
N LEU A 156 8.96 4.35 -3.95
CA LEU A 156 7.78 4.18 -4.82
C LEU A 156 7.60 5.38 -5.78
N ALA A 157 7.76 6.60 -5.29
CA ALA A 157 7.68 7.80 -6.13
C ALA A 157 8.77 7.77 -7.22
N CYS A 158 10.01 7.43 -6.87
CA CYS A 158 11.10 7.30 -7.83
C CYS A 158 10.80 6.23 -8.90
N GLU A 159 10.29 5.06 -8.54
CA GLU A 159 9.93 4.04 -9.54
C GLU A 159 8.81 4.50 -10.48
N LEU A 160 7.77 5.18 -9.97
CA LEU A 160 6.65 5.68 -10.77
C LEU A 160 7.09 6.71 -11.81
N ILE A 161 8.12 7.51 -11.51
CA ILE A 161 8.69 8.48 -12.44
C ILE A 161 9.87 7.92 -13.25
N GLY A 162 10.12 6.60 -13.17
CA GLY A 162 11.17 5.93 -13.92
C GLY A 162 12.59 6.35 -13.51
N ARG A 163 12.81 6.58 -12.21
CA ARG A 163 14.11 6.93 -11.63
C ARG A 163 14.52 5.94 -10.54
N LYS A 164 15.84 5.81 -10.36
CA LYS A 164 16.42 5.04 -9.26
C LYS A 164 16.81 5.98 -8.14
N ILE A 165 16.72 5.51 -6.91
CA ILE A 165 17.25 6.26 -5.77
C ILE A 165 18.79 6.32 -5.81
N PRO A 166 19.41 7.42 -5.37
CA PRO A 166 20.85 7.49 -5.18
C PRO A 166 21.27 6.67 -3.95
N GLN A 167 22.53 6.24 -3.90
CA GLN A 167 23.15 5.58 -2.74
C GLN A 167 22.28 4.46 -2.10
N PRO A 168 21.83 3.46 -2.87
CA PRO A 168 20.90 2.43 -2.40
C PRO A 168 21.45 1.63 -1.21
N ASN A 169 22.76 1.38 -1.17
CA ASN A 169 23.40 0.66 -0.05
C ASN A 169 23.26 1.40 1.30
N ARG A 170 23.18 2.73 1.31
CA ARG A 170 22.93 3.48 2.54
C ARG A 170 21.50 3.31 3.03
N LEU A 171 20.54 3.19 2.10
CA LEU A 171 19.16 2.91 2.47
C LEU A 171 19.01 1.47 2.95
N ILE A 172 19.70 0.50 2.34
CA ILE A 172 19.77 -0.88 2.83
C ILE A 172 20.30 -0.91 4.27
N GLN A 173 21.44 -0.25 4.54
CA GLN A 173 22.00 -0.17 5.91
C GLN A 173 21.00 0.49 6.88
N PHE A 174 20.37 1.60 6.49
CA PHE A 174 19.34 2.24 7.29
C PHE A 174 18.24 1.27 7.69
N LEU A 175 17.76 0.43 6.77
CA LEU A 175 16.68 -0.54 7.02
C LEU A 175 17.13 -1.60 8.02
N TYR A 176 18.33 -2.16 7.88
CA TYR A 176 18.87 -3.11 8.86
C TYR A 176 19.04 -2.48 10.25
N ASP A 177 19.42 -1.20 10.33
CA ASP A 177 19.45 -0.47 11.61
C ASP A 177 18.04 -0.26 12.23
N ARG A 178 16.96 -0.53 11.48
CA ARG A 178 15.56 -0.53 11.97
C ARG A 178 15.06 -1.91 12.38
N GLN A 179 15.80 -2.98 12.14
CA GLN A 179 15.42 -4.31 12.62
C GLN A 179 15.61 -4.40 14.14
N ARG A 180 14.82 -5.24 14.82
CA ARG A 180 14.94 -5.52 16.26
C ARG A 180 15.16 -6.99 16.51
N ASP A 181 15.55 -7.33 17.74
CA ASP A 181 15.78 -8.71 18.19
C ASP A 181 14.53 -9.61 18.07
N ASP A 182 13.34 -9.02 17.99
CA ASP A 182 12.09 -9.74 17.70
C ASP A 182 11.96 -10.18 16.23
N GLY A 183 12.90 -9.77 15.37
CA GLY A 183 13.02 -10.08 13.95
C GLY A 183 12.28 -9.11 13.02
N GLY A 184 11.41 -8.26 13.56
CA GLY A 184 10.67 -7.27 12.78
C GLY A 184 11.42 -5.94 12.66
N PHE A 185 10.76 -4.96 12.04
CA PHE A 185 11.29 -3.61 11.86
C PHE A 185 10.43 -2.57 12.58
N VAL A 186 11.07 -1.45 12.92
CA VAL A 186 10.40 -0.28 13.50
C VAL A 186 10.32 0.89 12.53
N GLU A 187 9.40 1.80 12.82
CA GLU A 187 9.20 3.01 12.02
C GLU A 187 10.32 4.05 12.22
N ILE A 188 10.77 4.23 13.47
CA ILE A 188 11.83 5.16 13.86
C ILE A 188 12.79 4.52 14.87
N ALA A 189 14.06 4.92 14.83
CA ALA A 189 15.14 4.32 15.62
C ALA A 189 14.87 4.19 17.14
N PRO A 190 14.23 5.16 17.83
CA PRO A 190 14.00 5.03 19.29
C PRO A 190 13.01 3.92 19.69
N MET A 191 12.20 3.41 18.77
CA MET A 191 11.24 2.35 19.07
C MET A 191 11.97 1.03 19.37
N ARG A 192 11.46 0.29 20.36
CA ARG A 192 12.06 -0.97 20.81
C ARG A 192 11.34 -2.22 20.33
N ARG A 193 10.09 -2.09 19.90
CA ARG A 193 9.25 -3.20 19.46
C ARG A 193 8.81 -2.96 18.04
N SER A 194 8.90 -4.00 17.24
CA SER A 194 8.58 -3.95 15.82
C SER A 194 7.08 -3.84 15.57
N GLY A 195 6.75 -3.38 14.36
CA GLY A 195 5.37 -3.31 13.88
C GLY A 195 5.21 -4.03 12.56
N THR A 196 4.00 -4.52 12.30
CA THR A 196 3.67 -5.28 11.09
C THR A 196 3.86 -4.44 9.83
N ASN A 197 3.36 -3.21 9.81
CA ASN A 197 3.48 -2.33 8.64
C ASN A 197 4.91 -1.85 8.38
N PRO A 198 5.69 -1.38 9.39
CA PRO A 198 7.11 -1.08 9.17
C PRO A 198 7.93 -2.29 8.72
N THR A 199 7.61 -3.49 9.22
CA THR A 199 8.24 -4.75 8.75
C THR A 199 7.96 -5.01 7.28
N ALA A 200 6.69 -4.92 6.85
CA ALA A 200 6.32 -5.09 5.46
C ALA A 200 6.97 -4.04 4.54
N ALA A 201 7.01 -2.77 4.97
CA ALA A 201 7.66 -1.70 4.21
C ALA A 201 9.18 -1.93 4.08
N ALA A 202 9.85 -2.37 5.15
CA ALA A 202 11.27 -2.68 5.12
C ALA A 202 11.57 -3.88 4.21
N VAL A 203 10.80 -4.96 4.30
CA VAL A 203 10.96 -6.15 3.45
C VAL A 203 10.74 -5.79 1.97
N ALA A 204 9.69 -5.03 1.66
CA ALA A 204 9.43 -4.57 0.29
C ALA A 204 10.61 -3.74 -0.24
N LEU A 205 11.11 -2.79 0.55
CA LEU A 205 12.27 -1.99 0.19
C LEU A 205 13.54 -2.83 -0.03
N LEU A 206 13.87 -3.73 0.91
CA LEU A 206 15.04 -4.59 0.78
C LEU A 206 14.94 -5.46 -0.48
N ARG A 207 13.75 -5.97 -0.81
CA ARG A 207 13.52 -6.71 -2.06
C ARG A 207 13.72 -5.83 -3.29
N MET A 208 13.12 -4.65 -3.34
CA MET A 208 13.26 -3.69 -4.46
C MET A 208 14.70 -3.25 -4.69
N LEU A 209 15.50 -3.17 -3.61
CA LEU A 209 16.89 -2.75 -3.66
C LEU A 209 17.87 -3.92 -3.85
N GLY A 210 17.38 -5.16 -3.91
CA GLY A 210 18.23 -6.36 -3.99
C GLY A 210 19.10 -6.57 -2.75
N GLY A 211 18.61 -6.13 -1.58
CA GLY A 211 19.32 -6.13 -0.31
C GLY A 211 18.79 -7.12 0.72
N LEU A 212 18.00 -8.13 0.34
CA LEU A 212 17.60 -9.22 1.24
C LEU A 212 18.81 -10.11 1.56
N ASP A 213 19.04 -10.41 2.83
CA ASP A 213 19.97 -11.45 3.26
C ASP A 213 19.27 -12.80 3.50
N ASP A 214 20.07 -13.83 3.75
CA ASP A 214 19.61 -15.22 3.91
C ASP A 214 18.89 -15.48 5.25
N ASP A 215 19.15 -14.67 6.28
CA ASP A 215 18.62 -14.86 7.65
C ASP A 215 17.25 -14.16 7.83
N LEU A 216 17.02 -13.08 7.08
CA LEU A 216 15.86 -12.21 7.17
C LEU A 216 14.50 -12.95 7.09
N PRO A 217 14.28 -13.95 6.21
CA PRO A 217 13.03 -14.72 6.21
C PRO A 217 12.76 -15.44 7.54
N GLY A 218 13.80 -15.92 8.21
CA GLY A 218 13.70 -16.57 9.52
C GLY A 218 13.31 -15.59 10.63
N ASP A 219 13.95 -14.42 10.63
CA ASP A 219 13.68 -13.35 11.59
C ASP A 219 12.26 -12.79 11.44
N VAL A 220 11.85 -12.44 10.22
CA VAL A 220 10.52 -11.92 9.95
C VAL A 220 9.45 -12.95 10.28
N ARG A 221 9.70 -14.25 10.04
CA ARG A 221 8.81 -15.34 10.47
C ARG A 221 8.66 -15.35 11.99
N ALA A 222 9.73 -15.16 12.76
CA ALA A 222 9.67 -15.14 14.21
C ALA A 222 8.76 -14.00 14.69
N PHE A 223 8.97 -12.78 14.20
CA PHE A 223 8.14 -11.62 14.50
C PHE A 223 6.67 -11.83 14.14
N LEU A 224 6.39 -12.21 12.89
CA LEU A 224 5.01 -12.35 12.40
C LEU A 224 4.24 -13.43 13.18
N LYS A 225 4.94 -14.42 13.75
CA LYS A 225 4.33 -15.42 14.63
C LYS A 225 3.85 -14.83 15.95
N GLU A 226 4.48 -13.77 16.46
CA GLU A 226 4.08 -13.08 17.69
C GLU A 226 2.87 -12.15 17.51
N VAL A 227 2.73 -11.56 16.32
CA VAL A 227 1.63 -10.62 16.01
C VAL A 227 0.43 -11.27 15.32
N ARG A 228 0.50 -12.57 15.00
CA ARG A 228 -0.63 -13.35 14.48
C ARG A 228 -1.62 -13.65 15.60
N SER A 229 -2.89 -13.31 15.40
CA SER A 229 -3.96 -13.61 16.35
C SER A 229 -4.45 -15.07 16.24
N ALA A 230 -5.21 -15.52 17.24
CA ALA A 230 -5.86 -16.83 17.22
C ALA A 230 -6.91 -16.96 16.10
N ASP A 231 -7.51 -15.83 15.71
CA ASP A 231 -8.54 -15.75 14.66
C ASP A 231 -7.93 -15.72 13.25
N GLY A 232 -6.60 -15.77 13.14
CA GLY A 232 -5.85 -15.87 11.89
C GLY A 232 -5.38 -14.54 11.30
N GLY A 233 -5.99 -13.42 11.70
CA GLY A 233 -5.54 -12.08 11.35
C GLY A 233 -4.22 -11.68 12.03
N PHE A 234 -3.69 -10.50 11.69
CA PHE A 234 -2.47 -9.96 12.27
C PHE A 234 -2.75 -8.61 12.94
N SER A 235 -2.14 -8.41 14.10
CA SER A 235 -2.16 -7.15 14.84
C SER A 235 -1.04 -6.21 14.38
N ALA A 236 -1.21 -4.91 14.61
CA ALA A 236 -0.22 -3.91 14.23
C ALA A 236 1.15 -4.07 14.93
N ASN A 237 1.15 -4.57 16.17
CA ASN A 237 2.34 -4.93 16.96
C ASN A 237 1.93 -5.74 18.20
N THR A 238 2.90 -6.23 18.96
CA THR A 238 2.70 -7.08 20.16
C THR A 238 1.98 -6.42 21.35
N ARG A 239 1.65 -5.12 21.28
CA ARG A 239 0.83 -4.43 22.29
C ARG A 239 -0.62 -4.25 21.89
N ILE A 240 -0.94 -4.41 20.61
CA ILE A 240 -2.31 -4.31 20.11
C ILE A 240 -2.88 -5.73 20.13
N PRO A 241 -3.88 -6.01 20.98
CA PRO A 241 -4.34 -7.38 21.20
C PRO A 241 -5.32 -7.87 20.13
N PHE A 242 -5.67 -7.02 19.17
CA PHE A 242 -6.66 -7.32 18.15
C PHE A 242 -6.07 -7.21 16.74
N PRO A 243 -6.45 -8.09 15.82
CA PRO A 243 -6.05 -7.99 14.43
C PRO A 243 -6.82 -6.89 13.70
N ASP A 244 -6.22 -6.35 12.64
CA ASP A 244 -6.83 -5.36 11.75
C ASP A 244 -6.56 -5.69 10.27
N GLY A 245 -7.35 -5.13 9.36
CA GLY A 245 -7.29 -5.43 7.94
C GLY A 245 -5.99 -4.99 7.27
N LEU A 246 -5.44 -3.83 7.66
CA LEU A 246 -4.19 -3.31 7.10
C LEU A 246 -3.01 -4.20 7.51
N SER A 247 -2.85 -4.46 8.81
CA SER A 247 -1.79 -5.32 9.34
C SER A 247 -1.89 -6.75 8.79
N SER A 248 -3.12 -7.27 8.65
CA SER A 248 -3.34 -8.60 8.06
C SER A 248 -2.95 -8.65 6.58
N PHE A 249 -3.29 -7.62 5.80
CA PHE A 249 -2.91 -7.52 4.40
C PHE A 249 -1.39 -7.46 4.24
N THR A 250 -0.71 -6.58 4.98
CA THR A 250 0.74 -6.39 4.87
C THR A 250 1.52 -7.61 5.37
N ALA A 251 1.03 -8.28 6.43
CA ALA A 251 1.60 -9.53 6.90
C ALA A 251 1.46 -10.67 5.88
N LEU A 252 0.27 -10.85 5.29
CA LEU A 252 0.04 -11.89 4.28
C LEU A 252 0.92 -11.66 3.04
N LEU A 253 0.98 -10.42 2.55
CA LEU A 253 1.84 -10.04 1.44
C LEU A 253 3.31 -10.36 1.76
N THR A 254 3.79 -9.97 2.94
CA THR A 254 5.16 -10.24 3.40
C THR A 254 5.45 -11.74 3.50
N CYS A 255 4.50 -12.53 4.02
CA CYS A 255 4.63 -13.98 4.10
C CYS A 255 4.81 -14.58 2.71
N GLN A 256 4.02 -14.15 1.72
CA GLN A 256 4.14 -14.66 0.37
C GLN A 256 5.42 -14.18 -0.32
N ASP A 257 5.81 -12.91 -0.13
CA ASP A 257 7.02 -12.35 -0.75
C ASP A 257 8.32 -13.01 -0.24
N LEU A 258 8.32 -13.48 1.01
CA LEU A 258 9.44 -14.21 1.63
C LEU A 258 9.24 -15.74 1.65
N ASN A 259 8.18 -16.27 1.01
CA ASN A 259 7.83 -17.69 1.00
C ASN A 259 7.73 -18.33 2.41
N LEU A 260 7.13 -17.64 3.37
CA LEU A 260 6.98 -18.07 4.77
C LEU A 260 5.84 -19.08 4.97
N SER A 261 6.05 -20.30 4.48
CA SER A 261 5.07 -21.40 4.58
C SER A 261 4.67 -21.75 6.02
N GLY A 262 3.40 -22.11 6.21
CA GLY A 262 2.86 -22.62 7.49
C GLY A 262 2.57 -21.56 8.56
N LEU A 263 2.79 -20.27 8.26
CA LEU A 263 2.42 -19.18 9.16
C LEU A 263 0.94 -18.78 9.00
N ILE A 264 0.43 -18.87 7.78
CA ILE A 264 -0.95 -18.51 7.40
C ILE A 264 -1.83 -19.76 7.47
N ASN A 265 -3.04 -19.61 8.02
CA ASN A 265 -4.13 -20.55 7.84
C ASN A 265 -5.19 -19.88 6.94
N PRO A 266 -5.26 -20.22 5.64
CA PRO A 266 -6.10 -19.51 4.69
C PRO A 266 -7.59 -19.53 5.05
N ARG A 267 -8.07 -20.63 5.65
CA ARG A 267 -9.47 -20.76 6.07
C ARG A 267 -9.81 -19.84 7.23
N GLN A 268 -8.93 -19.76 8.23
CA GLN A 268 -9.12 -18.84 9.37
C GLN A 268 -9.02 -17.39 8.92
N LEU A 269 -8.04 -17.04 8.10
CA LEU A 269 -7.89 -15.67 7.61
C LEU A 269 -9.06 -15.26 6.71
N LEU A 270 -9.58 -16.17 5.86
CA LEU A 270 -10.80 -15.92 5.11
C LEU A 270 -12.00 -15.69 6.03
N GLN A 271 -12.15 -16.51 7.08
CA GLN A 271 -13.22 -16.33 8.06
C GLN A 271 -13.09 -14.98 8.78
N PHE A 272 -11.90 -14.57 9.20
CA PHE A 272 -11.65 -13.24 9.78
C PHE A 272 -12.11 -12.11 8.85
N VAL A 273 -11.93 -12.27 7.54
CA VAL A 273 -12.35 -11.26 6.55
C VAL A 273 -13.86 -11.30 6.28
N THR A 274 -14.46 -12.48 6.12
CA THR A 274 -15.82 -12.63 5.56
C THR A 274 -16.87 -13.06 6.59
N HIS A 275 -16.55 -13.15 7.88
CA HIS A 275 -17.53 -13.54 8.88
C HIS A 275 -18.74 -12.57 8.86
N PRO A 276 -19.99 -13.05 8.83
CA PRO A 276 -21.16 -12.19 8.61
C PRO A 276 -21.36 -11.07 9.64
N GLU A 277 -20.99 -11.32 10.91
CA GLU A 277 -21.20 -10.38 12.03
C GLU A 277 -19.91 -9.64 12.44
N GLU A 278 -18.81 -10.38 12.58
CA GLU A 278 -17.53 -9.89 13.10
C GLU A 278 -16.46 -9.67 12.03
N GLY A 279 -16.73 -10.05 10.77
CA GLY A 279 -15.78 -9.96 9.68
C GLY A 279 -15.55 -8.52 9.21
N LEU A 280 -14.55 -8.30 8.37
CA LEU A 280 -14.21 -6.97 7.86
C LEU A 280 -15.11 -6.53 6.70
N GLU A 281 -15.69 -7.47 5.96
CA GLU A 281 -16.51 -7.20 4.79
C GLU A 281 -17.95 -6.78 5.16
N PHE A 282 -18.46 -5.71 4.54
CA PHE A 282 -19.86 -5.35 4.68
C PHE A 282 -20.74 -6.01 3.61
N PRO A 283 -21.98 -6.43 3.96
CA PRO A 283 -22.95 -6.98 3.02
C PRO A 283 -23.43 -5.95 1.98
N THR A 284 -23.19 -4.65 2.21
CA THR A 284 -23.47 -3.55 1.28
C THR A 284 -22.30 -3.21 0.37
N GLY A 285 -21.16 -3.88 0.51
CA GLY A 285 -19.90 -3.50 -0.12
C GLY A 285 -19.05 -2.62 0.79
N GLY A 286 -17.77 -2.56 0.46
CA GLY A 286 -16.72 -1.98 1.30
C GLY A 286 -16.29 -2.86 2.47
N PHE A 287 -15.23 -2.42 3.16
CA PHE A 287 -14.66 -3.09 4.33
C PHE A 287 -14.34 -2.09 5.44
N ARG A 288 -14.42 -2.56 6.69
CA ARG A 288 -13.97 -1.86 7.90
C ARG A 288 -12.52 -2.21 8.23
N GLY A 289 -11.88 -1.36 9.04
CA GLY A 289 -10.49 -1.59 9.44
C GLY A 289 -10.31 -2.67 10.50
N ALA A 290 -11.25 -2.79 11.43
CA ALA A 290 -11.24 -3.81 12.47
C ALA A 290 -12.67 -4.10 12.93
N ALA A 291 -12.88 -5.19 13.67
CA ALA A 291 -14.22 -5.66 14.05
C ALA A 291 -15.08 -4.65 14.83
N TRP A 292 -14.47 -3.69 15.55
CA TRP A 292 -15.21 -2.65 16.29
C TRP A 292 -15.50 -1.39 15.45
N ASP A 293 -14.95 -1.30 14.24
CA ASP A 293 -15.25 -0.20 13.34
C ASP A 293 -16.59 -0.47 12.66
N ASN A 294 -17.42 0.56 12.57
CA ASN A 294 -18.79 0.47 12.07
C ASN A 294 -18.94 1.13 10.70
N THR A 295 -17.85 1.61 10.11
CA THR A 295 -17.86 2.34 8.84
C THR A 295 -16.90 1.71 7.85
N ALA A 296 -17.38 1.50 6.63
CA ALA A 296 -16.53 1.17 5.50
C ALA A 296 -15.90 2.43 4.92
N ASP A 297 -14.66 2.35 4.48
CA ASP A 297 -14.01 3.36 3.66
C ASP A 297 -13.21 2.74 2.51
N VAL A 298 -12.72 3.55 1.57
CA VAL A 298 -12.00 3.04 0.40
C VAL A 298 -10.61 2.50 0.73
N GLU A 299 -9.97 2.94 1.82
CA GLU A 299 -8.65 2.45 2.24
C GLU A 299 -8.74 1.01 2.76
N TYR A 300 -9.60 0.75 3.74
CA TYR A 300 -9.78 -0.60 4.26
C TYR A 300 -10.50 -1.51 3.27
N THR A 301 -11.29 -0.94 2.35
CA THR A 301 -11.79 -1.70 1.19
C THR A 301 -10.66 -2.21 0.31
N PHE A 302 -9.62 -1.41 0.07
CA PHE A 302 -8.44 -1.88 -0.67
C PHE A 302 -7.75 -3.03 0.07
N TYR A 303 -7.51 -2.90 1.38
CA TYR A 303 -6.86 -3.97 2.15
C TYR A 303 -7.70 -5.25 2.24
N GLY A 304 -9.02 -5.12 2.41
CA GLY A 304 -9.94 -6.25 2.42
C GLY A 304 -10.01 -6.99 1.08
N LEU A 305 -10.13 -6.24 -0.03
CA LEU A 305 -10.04 -6.82 -1.38
C LEU A 305 -8.67 -7.46 -1.62
N GLY A 306 -7.60 -6.82 -1.17
CA GLY A 306 -6.24 -7.34 -1.27
C GLY A 306 -6.06 -8.66 -0.51
N LEU A 307 -6.63 -8.78 0.70
CA LEU A 307 -6.63 -10.03 1.46
C LEU A 307 -7.33 -11.15 0.70
N LEU A 308 -8.52 -10.89 0.15
CA LEU A 308 -9.24 -11.87 -0.66
C LEU A 308 -8.42 -12.29 -1.88
N ALA A 309 -7.77 -11.34 -2.55
CA ALA A 309 -6.94 -11.59 -3.71
C ALA A 309 -5.76 -12.51 -3.41
N LEU A 310 -5.03 -12.22 -2.34
CA LEU A 310 -3.85 -12.98 -1.93
C LEU A 310 -4.21 -14.38 -1.41
N LEU A 311 -5.39 -14.55 -0.83
CA LEU A 311 -5.91 -15.85 -0.38
C LEU A 311 -6.37 -16.77 -1.52
N ASP A 312 -6.93 -16.20 -2.60
CA ASP A 312 -7.34 -16.97 -3.78
C ASP A 312 -6.11 -17.47 -4.59
N ALA A 313 -5.07 -16.63 -4.65
CA ALA A 313 -3.80 -16.99 -5.29
C ALA A 313 -3.10 -18.20 -4.62
N GLU A 314 -3.28 -18.41 -3.31
CA GLU A 314 -2.74 -19.59 -2.60
C GLU A 314 -3.52 -20.88 -2.87
N GLN A 315 -4.78 -20.79 -3.33
CA GLN A 315 -5.58 -21.97 -3.63
C GLN A 315 -5.36 -22.49 -5.05
N THR A 316 -4.76 -21.67 -5.91
CA THR A 316 -4.57 -21.93 -7.34
C THR A 316 -3.11 -22.23 -7.74
N GLY A 317 -2.15 -22.05 -6.82
CA GLY A 317 -0.73 -22.40 -6.98
C GLY A 317 -0.32 -23.64 -6.21
#